data_AF-A0A950NB82-F1
#
_entry.id   AF-A0A950NB82-F1
#
_cell.length_a   1.000
_cell.length_b   1.000
_cell.length_c   1.000
_cell.angle_alpha   90.00
_cell.angle_beta   90.00
_cell.angle_gamma   90.00
#
_symmetry.space_group_name_H-M   'P 1'
#
loop_
_entity.id
_entity.type
_entity.pdbx_description
1 polymer ?
#
loop_
_entity_poly.entity_id
_entity_poly.type
_entity_poly.pdbx_seq_one_letter_code
_entity_poly.pdbx_strand_id
1 'polypeptide(L)'
;APTASEFAPGEALLADVDIGKYHGSYRSYRYPWTGYPTEPPAIAVRRGRRDRGATLYASWNGATEVSNWVVSTGERTSNLRPAGIARRQGFETAILLTGSAGYAKVTAVDAAGRHLGSSRAVRI
;
A
#
# COMPACT_ATOMS: atom_id res chain seq x y z
N ALA A 1 18.85 23.32 10.13
CA ALA A 1 18.48 22.60 8.90
C ALA A 1 17.20 23.23 8.38
N PRO A 2 16.94 23.30 7.07
CA PRO A 2 15.66 23.81 6.61
C PRO A 2 14.58 22.90 7.15
N THR A 3 13.64 23.51 7.82
CA THR A 3 12.43 22.86 8.25
C THR A 3 11.28 23.39 7.42
N ALA A 4 10.26 22.57 7.19
CA ALA A 4 9.00 23.03 6.64
C ALA A 4 7.89 22.57 7.59
N SER A 5 7.16 23.53 8.14
CA SER A 5 6.03 23.26 9.03
C SER A 5 4.73 23.65 8.33
N GLU A 6 3.71 22.81 8.46
CA GLU A 6 2.37 23.04 7.93
C GLU A 6 1.39 23.19 9.10
N PHE A 7 0.51 24.19 9.03
CA PHE A 7 -0.47 24.47 10.07
C PHE A 7 -1.89 24.47 9.52
N ALA A 8 -2.85 24.00 10.31
CA ALA A 8 -4.26 24.16 10.05
C ALA A 8 -4.70 25.62 10.30
N PRO A 9 -5.88 26.04 9.79
CA PRO A 9 -6.55 27.23 10.30
C PRO A 9 -6.72 27.10 11.83
N GLY A 10 -6.16 28.03 12.60
CA GLY A 10 -6.10 27.95 14.08
C GLY A 10 -4.77 27.45 14.66
N GLU A 11 -3.69 27.46 13.87
CA GLU A 11 -2.29 27.25 14.32
C GLU A 11 -1.97 25.85 14.85
N ALA A 12 -2.84 24.86 14.65
CA ALA A 12 -2.52 23.48 14.94
C ALA A 12 -1.49 22.94 13.92
N LEU A 13 -0.36 22.42 14.40
CA LEU A 13 0.69 21.82 13.57
C LEU A 13 0.17 20.52 12.91
N LEU A 14 0.19 20.47 11.58
CA LEU A 14 -0.21 19.32 10.77
C LEU A 14 0.98 18.46 10.33
N ALA A 15 2.11 19.10 10.04
CA ALA A 15 3.34 18.41 9.65
C ALA A 15 4.55 19.27 10.00
N ASP A 16 5.66 18.62 10.34
CA ASP A 16 6.96 19.26 10.50
C ASP A 16 8.02 18.39 9.83
N VAL A 17 8.75 18.97 8.89
CA VAL A 17 9.66 18.23 8.01
C VAL A 17 11.06 18.78 8.17
N ASP A 18 11.99 17.95 8.69
CA ASP A 18 13.43 18.22 8.68
C ASP A 18 14.06 17.51 7.49
N ILE A 19 14.63 18.26 6.55
CA ILE A 19 15.30 17.72 5.35
C ILE A 19 16.80 17.43 5.57
N GLY A 20 17.28 17.57 6.81
CA GLY A 20 18.63 17.21 7.21
C GLY A 20 19.64 18.36 7.12
N LYS A 21 20.73 18.21 7.87
CA LYS A 21 21.73 19.26 8.14
C LYS A 21 22.39 19.88 6.90
N TYR A 22 22.48 19.14 5.79
CA TYR A 22 23.23 19.55 4.59
C TYR A 22 22.36 19.86 3.37
N HIS A 23 21.05 19.73 3.50
CA HIS A 23 20.12 20.08 2.43
C HIS A 23 19.56 21.45 2.76
N GLY A 24 19.95 22.49 2.03
CA GLY A 24 19.43 23.86 2.19
C GLY A 24 18.17 24.09 1.33
N SER A 25 17.21 24.90 1.80
CA SER A 25 16.06 25.32 1.00
C SER A 25 15.75 26.79 1.25
N TYR A 26 15.49 27.55 0.18
CA TYR A 26 15.01 28.94 0.26
C TYR A 26 13.48 29.01 0.32
N ARG A 27 12.78 28.07 -0.32
CA ARG A 27 11.32 27.97 -0.34
C ARG A 27 10.87 26.52 -0.42
N SER A 28 9.81 26.20 0.31
CA SER A 28 9.18 24.88 0.31
C SER A 28 7.73 25.02 -0.13
N TYR A 29 7.29 24.16 -1.04
CA TYR A 29 5.94 24.18 -1.58
C TYR A 29 5.32 22.80 -1.46
N ARG A 30 4.02 22.75 -1.14
CA ARG A 30 3.21 21.54 -1.16
C ARG A 30 2.27 21.61 -2.35
N TYR A 31 2.26 20.57 -3.17
CA TYR A 31 1.34 20.43 -4.29
C TYR A 31 0.58 19.11 -4.20
N PRO A 32 -0.67 19.06 -4.69
CA PRO A 32 -1.30 17.78 -4.96
C PRO A 32 -0.45 17.04 -5.99
N TRP A 33 -0.22 15.76 -5.75
CA TRP A 33 0.49 14.91 -6.68
C TRP A 33 -0.28 13.61 -6.88
N THR A 34 -0.32 13.17 -8.12
CA THR A 34 -0.89 11.88 -8.48
C THR A 34 0.20 11.03 -9.12
N GLY A 35 0.40 9.83 -8.59
CA GLY A 35 1.45 8.93 -9.03
C GLY A 35 0.89 7.63 -9.60
N TYR A 36 1.44 7.24 -10.75
CA TYR A 36 1.10 6.03 -11.50
C TYR A 36 2.38 5.24 -11.78
N PRO A 37 2.82 4.39 -10.84
CA PRO A 37 4.07 3.66 -11.01
C PRO A 37 3.97 2.65 -12.16
N THR A 38 5.09 2.44 -12.84
CA THR A 38 5.19 1.48 -13.97
C THR A 38 5.41 0.05 -13.49
N GLU A 39 6.01 -0.14 -12.32
CA GLU A 39 6.14 -1.45 -11.70
C GLU A 39 4.81 -1.93 -11.12
N PRO A 40 4.55 -3.24 -11.07
CA PRO A 40 3.35 -3.76 -10.42
C PRO A 40 3.42 -3.58 -8.90
N PRO A 41 2.26 -3.59 -8.20
CA PRO A 41 2.23 -3.71 -6.76
C PRO A 41 3.06 -4.87 -6.22
N ALA A 42 3.70 -4.66 -5.08
CA ALA A 42 4.42 -5.69 -4.35
C ALA A 42 3.50 -6.42 -3.36
N ILE A 43 3.79 -7.70 -3.15
CA ILE A 43 3.16 -8.53 -2.13
C ILE A 43 4.23 -9.35 -1.41
N ALA A 44 4.18 -9.34 -0.09
CA ALA A 44 4.96 -10.24 0.76
C ALA A 44 4.01 -11.06 1.66
N VAL A 45 4.44 -12.26 2.05
CA VAL A 45 3.65 -13.18 2.87
C VAL A 45 4.44 -13.51 4.13
N ARG A 46 3.79 -13.38 5.28
CA ARG A 46 4.25 -13.95 6.55
C ARG A 46 3.28 -15.03 7.00
N ARG A 47 3.73 -16.29 6.94
CA ARG A 47 2.95 -17.45 7.38
C ARG A 47 2.74 -17.44 8.89
N GLY A 48 1.52 -17.76 9.32
CA GLY A 48 1.21 -18.04 10.72
C GLY A 48 1.80 -19.37 11.19
N ARG A 49 1.93 -19.55 12.51
CA ARG A 49 2.32 -20.84 13.09
C ARG A 49 1.13 -21.81 13.11
N ARG A 50 1.37 -23.10 12.84
CA ARG A 50 0.37 -24.19 12.94
C ARG A 50 -0.93 -23.90 12.19
N ASP A 51 -0.81 -23.54 10.91
CA ASP A 51 -1.94 -23.35 9.97
C ASP A 51 -2.98 -22.28 10.36
N ARG A 52 -2.63 -21.35 11.26
CA ARG A 52 -3.49 -20.21 11.64
C ARG A 52 -3.60 -19.12 10.57
N GLY A 53 -3.40 -19.45 9.31
CA GLY A 53 -3.46 -18.52 8.18
C GLY A 53 -2.15 -17.79 7.90
N ALA A 54 -2.24 -16.62 7.25
CA ALA A 54 -1.11 -15.81 6.85
C ALA A 54 -1.41 -14.31 6.94
N THR A 55 -0.37 -13.50 7.10
CA THR A 55 -0.44 -12.05 6.91
C THR A 55 0.16 -11.70 5.57
N LEU A 56 -0.61 -11.08 4.69
CA LEU A 56 -0.10 -10.46 3.48
C LEU A 56 0.29 -9.02 3.76
N TYR A 57 1.34 -8.56 3.11
CA TYR A 57 1.76 -7.17 3.10
C TYR A 57 1.70 -6.69 1.66
N ALA A 58 0.84 -5.71 1.41
CA ALA A 58 0.64 -5.11 0.10
C ALA A 58 1.19 -3.68 0.09
N SER A 59 2.00 -3.36 -0.90
CA SER A 59 2.55 -2.01 -1.07
C SER A 59 2.74 -1.69 -2.55
N TRP A 60 2.68 -0.41 -2.91
CA TRP A 60 2.97 0.05 -4.27
C TRP A 60 3.60 1.43 -4.22
N ASN A 61 4.92 1.46 -4.33
CA ASN A 61 5.67 2.70 -4.17
C ASN A 61 5.34 3.69 -5.27
N GLY A 62 5.02 4.93 -4.89
CA GLY A 62 4.62 5.98 -5.82
C GLY A 62 3.14 5.96 -6.24
N ALA A 63 2.34 4.95 -5.90
CA ALA A 63 0.93 4.92 -6.28
C ALA A 63 0.07 5.71 -5.27
N THR A 64 -0.61 6.76 -5.75
CA THR A 64 -1.44 7.64 -4.89
C THR A 64 -2.91 7.29 -4.92
N GLU A 65 -3.39 6.69 -6.02
CA GLU A 65 -4.82 6.47 -6.27
C GLU A 65 -5.38 5.21 -5.60
N VAL A 66 -4.52 4.39 -4.98
CA VAL A 66 -4.94 3.14 -4.36
C VAL A 66 -5.83 3.41 -3.14
N SER A 67 -7.10 3.03 -3.23
CA SER A 67 -8.04 3.09 -2.12
C SER A 67 -8.13 1.74 -1.40
N ASN A 68 -8.21 0.65 -2.15
CA ASN A 68 -8.39 -0.69 -1.62
C ASN A 68 -7.52 -1.73 -2.33
N TRP A 69 -7.27 -2.82 -1.62
CA TRP A 69 -6.63 -4.04 -2.10
C TRP A 69 -7.67 -5.14 -2.17
N VAL A 70 -7.90 -5.68 -3.36
CA VAL A 70 -8.65 -6.93 -3.54
C VAL A 70 -7.66 -8.08 -3.44
N VAL A 71 -7.86 -8.96 -2.47
CA VAL A 71 -7.06 -10.16 -2.30
C VAL A 71 -7.73 -11.31 -3.02
N SER A 72 -6.97 -12.03 -3.84
CA SER A 72 -7.43 -13.27 -4.47
C SER A 72 -6.52 -14.43 -4.10
N THR A 73 -7.10 -15.59 -3.81
CA THR A 73 -6.38 -16.80 -3.41
C THR A 73 -6.84 -18.02 -4.18
N GLY A 74 -5.99 -19.05 -4.26
CA GLY A 74 -6.34 -20.34 -4.85
C GLY A 74 -5.17 -21.31 -4.90
N GLU A 75 -5.45 -22.59 -5.15
CA GLU A 75 -4.41 -23.64 -5.17
C GLU A 75 -3.42 -23.49 -6.33
N ARG A 76 -3.83 -22.83 -7.42
CA ARG A 76 -3.04 -22.60 -8.63
C ARG A 76 -3.09 -21.14 -9.02
N THR A 77 -1.97 -20.60 -9.52
CA THR A 77 -1.86 -19.20 -9.98
C THR A 77 -2.83 -18.86 -11.12
N SER A 78 -3.27 -19.85 -11.91
CA SER A 78 -4.24 -19.69 -12.99
C SER A 78 -5.70 -19.61 -12.54
N ASN A 79 -6.01 -19.94 -11.28
CA ASN A 79 -7.37 -19.98 -10.75
C ASN A 79 -7.43 -19.38 -9.34
N LEU A 80 -7.21 -18.06 -9.27
CA LEU A 80 -7.35 -17.29 -8.04
C LEU A 80 -8.75 -16.67 -7.98
N ARG A 81 -9.43 -16.80 -6.84
CA ARG A 81 -10.74 -16.20 -6.59
C ARG A 81 -10.65 -15.13 -5.50
N PRO A 82 -11.46 -14.06 -5.57
CA PRO A 82 -11.50 -13.06 -4.51
C PRO A 82 -11.76 -13.71 -3.15
N ALA A 83 -10.95 -13.37 -2.16
CA ALA A 83 -11.01 -13.88 -0.79
C ALA A 83 -11.30 -12.76 0.23
N GLY A 84 -11.08 -11.50 -0.15
CA GLY A 84 -11.37 -10.37 0.71
C GLY A 84 -10.92 -9.04 0.12
N ILE A 85 -11.26 -7.95 0.80
CA ILE A 85 -10.88 -6.59 0.45
C ILE A 85 -10.32 -5.91 1.70
N ALA A 86 -9.23 -5.16 1.54
CA ALA A 86 -8.64 -4.38 2.61
C ALA A 86 -8.41 -2.93 2.16
N ARG A 87 -8.81 -1.96 2.98
CA ARG A 87 -8.51 -0.54 2.74
C ARG A 87 -7.00 -0.30 2.84
N ARG A 88 -6.45 0.52 1.93
CA ARG A 88 -5.04 0.93 2.01
C ARG A 88 -4.76 1.64 3.34
N GLN A 89 -3.67 1.27 4.00
CA GLN A 89 -3.16 1.90 5.20
C GLN A 89 -1.69 2.28 4.98
N GLY A 90 -1.35 3.56 5.18
CA GLY A 90 0.02 4.06 5.03
C GLY A 90 0.67 3.69 3.70
N PHE A 91 1.96 3.39 3.74
CA PHE A 91 2.71 2.86 2.60
C PHE A 91 2.43 1.37 2.37
N GLU A 92 2.48 0.57 3.44
CA GLU A 92 2.29 -0.88 3.41
C GLU A 92 1.05 -1.28 4.21
N THR A 93 0.18 -2.09 3.61
CA THR A 93 -1.06 -2.57 4.22
C THR A 93 -0.92 -4.03 4.62
N ALA A 94 -1.05 -4.31 5.92
CA ALA A 94 -1.12 -5.67 6.45
C ALA A 94 -2.55 -6.22 6.33
N ILE A 95 -2.70 -7.42 5.76
CA ILE A 95 -3.99 -8.07 5.50
C ILE A 95 -3.96 -9.47 6.09
N LEU A 96 -4.89 -9.76 6.99
CA LEU A 96 -5.02 -11.09 7.59
C LEU A 96 -5.82 -12.00 6.67
N LEU A 97 -5.27 -13.19 6.40
CA LEU A 97 -5.94 -14.26 5.67
C LEU A 97 -6.16 -15.46 6.58
N THR A 98 -7.41 -15.91 6.64
CA THR A 98 -7.81 -17.14 7.33
C THR A 98 -8.08 -18.26 6.32
N GLY A 99 -7.52 -19.45 6.53
CA GLY A 99 -7.90 -20.65 5.76
C GLY A 99 -7.46 -20.66 4.29
N SER A 100 -6.38 -19.97 3.93
CA SER A 100 -5.89 -19.88 2.55
C SER A 100 -4.66 -20.77 2.31
N ALA A 101 -4.68 -21.56 1.24
CA ALA A 101 -3.56 -22.39 0.79
C ALA A 101 -3.28 -22.17 -0.71
N GLY A 102 -2.03 -22.41 -1.11
CA GLY A 102 -1.59 -22.26 -2.49
C GLY A 102 -0.97 -20.90 -2.76
N TYR A 103 -1.69 -20.00 -3.42
CA TYR A 103 -1.17 -18.73 -3.91
C TYR A 103 -2.10 -17.56 -3.58
N ALA A 104 -1.51 -16.38 -3.36
CA ALA A 104 -2.19 -15.10 -3.21
C ALA A 104 -1.74 -14.11 -4.28
N LYS A 105 -2.65 -13.23 -4.68
CA LYS A 105 -2.38 -12.01 -5.45
C LYS A 105 -3.15 -10.85 -4.82
N VAL A 106 -2.60 -9.64 -4.90
CA VAL A 106 -3.35 -8.42 -4.63
C VAL A 106 -3.59 -7.62 -5.89
N THR A 107 -4.77 -7.04 -5.99
CA THR A 107 -5.15 -6.08 -7.02
C THR A 107 -5.45 -4.74 -6.37
N ALA A 108 -4.74 -3.70 -6.78
CA ALA A 108 -5.02 -2.33 -6.36
C ALA A 108 -6.24 -1.80 -7.12
N VAL A 109 -7.17 -1.19 -6.38
CA VAL A 109 -8.31 -0.48 -6.96
C VAL A 109 -8.46 0.91 -6.37
N ASP A 110 -9.02 1.83 -7.16
CA ASP A 110 -9.31 3.18 -6.71
C ASP A 110 -10.60 3.27 -5.86
N ALA A 111 -10.99 4.48 -5.48
CA ALA A 111 -12.18 4.73 -4.66
C ALA A 111 -13.50 4.32 -5.33
N ALA A 112 -13.53 4.24 -6.67
CA ALA A 112 -14.67 3.76 -7.43
C ALA A 112 -14.63 2.24 -7.70
N GLY A 113 -13.58 1.54 -7.22
CA GLY A 113 -13.37 0.13 -7.45
C GLY A 113 -12.76 -0.21 -8.82
N ARG A 114 -12.27 0.79 -9.57
CA ARG A 114 -11.61 0.56 -10.86
C ARG A 114 -10.23 -0.05 -10.64
N HIS A 115 -9.87 -1.00 -11.50
CA HIS A 115 -8.55 -1.64 -11.50
C HIS A 115 -7.45 -0.62 -11.78
N LEU A 116 -6.41 -0.62 -10.95
CA LEU A 116 -5.21 0.19 -11.14
C LEU A 116 -3.99 -0.66 -11.49
N GLY A 117 -3.85 -1.82 -10.83
CA GLY A 117 -2.68 -2.67 -10.98
C GLY A 117 -2.84 -4.00 -10.25
N SER A 118 -1.98 -4.97 -10.53
CA SER A 118 -2.00 -6.27 -9.85
C SER A 118 -0.60 -6.77 -9.61
N SER A 119 -0.37 -7.33 -8.43
CA SER A 119 0.90 -7.97 -8.10
C SER A 119 1.10 -9.25 -8.91
N ARG A 120 2.33 -9.79 -8.87
CA ARG A 120 2.53 -11.22 -9.15
C ARG A 120 1.83 -12.07 -8.08
N ALA A 121 1.45 -13.29 -8.46
CA ALA A 121 0.99 -14.26 -7.48
C ALA A 121 2.18 -14.83 -6.70
N VAL A 122 2.04 -14.96 -5.38
CA VAL A 122 3.05 -15.51 -4.48
C VAL A 122 2.49 -16.67 -3.70
N ARG A 123 3.35 -17.62 -3.33
CA ARG A 123 2.92 -18.79 -2.56
C ARG A 123 2.61 -18.37 -1.12
N ILE A 124 1.44 -18.78 -0.61
CA ILE A 124 1.03 -18.57 0.78
C ILE A 124 1.46 -19.72 1.65
#